data_AF-A0A2T4VX44-F1
#
_entry.id   AF-A0A2T4VX44-F1
#
_cell.length_a   1.000
_cell.length_b   1.000
_cell.length_c   1.000
_cell.angle_alpha   90.00
_cell.angle_beta   90.00
_cell.angle_gamma   90.00
#
_symmetry.space_group_name_H-M   'P 1'
#
loop_
_entity.id
_entity.type
_entity.pdbx_description
1 polymer ?
#
loop_
_entity_poly.entity_id
_entity_poly.type
_entity_poly.pdbx_seq_one_letter_code
_entity_poly.pdbx_strand_id
1 'polypeptide(L)'
;MSIIKFCPIEKKSSERNRFAGRDIPLRSLYRDVFANDFLKHGRKVVRILRKEKPEQYLRIIAQILLKEDEYEGDTSNGDQLTDEELCEIIRSLEEELQFIANSKRKNADSSAVEKTSLF
;
A
#
# COMPACT_ATOMS: atom_id res chain seq x y z
N MET A 1 3.05 20.30 50.88
CA MET A 1 2.37 19.09 50.38
C MET A 1 1.22 19.52 49.50
N SER A 2 1.34 19.34 48.18
CA SER A 2 0.30 19.75 47.22
C SER A 2 -0.56 18.55 46.85
N ILE A 3 -1.84 18.61 47.22
CA ILE A 3 -2.84 17.59 46.95
C ILE A 3 -3.26 17.74 45.49
N ILE A 4 -2.94 16.76 44.66
CA ILE A 4 -3.40 16.69 43.26
C ILE A 4 -4.93 16.53 43.30
N LYS A 5 -5.64 17.59 42.91
CA LYS A 5 -7.10 17.53 42.68
C LYS A 5 -7.34 16.72 41.41
N PHE A 6 -7.74 15.47 41.56
CA PHE A 6 -8.31 14.70 40.46
C PHE A 6 -9.69 15.27 40.14
N CYS A 7 -9.84 15.88 38.96
CA CYS A 7 -11.16 16.20 38.41
C CYS A 7 -11.91 14.90 38.15
N PRO A 8 -13.20 14.80 38.53
CA PRO A 8 -14.00 13.63 38.23
C PRO A 8 -14.28 13.61 36.73
N ILE A 9 -13.83 12.55 36.05
CA ILE A 9 -14.22 12.29 34.67
C ILE A 9 -15.68 11.83 34.72
N GLU A 10 -16.62 12.75 34.51
CA GLU A 10 -18.02 12.40 34.30
C GLU A 10 -18.14 11.58 33.02
N LYS A 11 -18.22 10.26 33.19
CA LYS A 11 -18.50 9.33 32.10
C LYS A 11 -19.97 9.43 31.74
N LYS A 12 -20.29 10.16 30.67
CA LYS A 12 -21.48 9.89 29.85
C LYS A 12 -21.06 9.19 28.56
N SER A 13 -20.56 7.96 28.65
CA SER A 13 -20.45 7.08 27.48
C SER A 13 -21.80 6.43 27.21
N SER A 14 -22.79 7.25 26.83
CA SER A 14 -24.03 6.76 26.21
C SER A 14 -23.83 6.72 24.69
N GLU A 15 -22.80 6.02 24.23
CA GLU A 15 -22.72 5.62 22.84
C GLU A 15 -22.91 4.12 22.82
N ARG A 16 -24.12 3.68 22.43
CA ARG A 16 -24.38 2.28 22.12
C ARG A 16 -23.26 1.81 21.19
N ASN A 17 -22.60 0.71 21.54
CA ASN A 17 -21.56 0.13 20.71
C ASN A 17 -22.17 -0.17 19.33
N ARG A 18 -21.81 0.63 18.30
CA ARG A 18 -22.33 0.48 16.92
C ARG A 18 -21.93 -0.85 16.28
N PHE A 19 -21.08 -1.61 16.96
CA PHE A 19 -20.57 -2.92 16.57
C PHE A 19 -21.19 -4.05 17.38
N ALA A 20 -22.12 -3.75 18.31
CA ALA A 20 -22.89 -4.78 19.01
C ALA A 20 -23.68 -5.63 18.00
N GLY A 21 -23.47 -6.95 18.03
CA GLY A 21 -24.17 -7.92 17.17
C GLY A 21 -23.52 -8.20 15.81
N ARG A 22 -22.29 -7.72 15.56
CA ARG A 22 -21.51 -8.13 14.38
C ARG A 22 -20.27 -8.91 14.80
N ASP A 23 -20.01 -10.01 14.10
CA ASP A 23 -18.78 -10.82 14.25
C ASP A 23 -17.59 -10.10 13.59
N ILE A 24 -17.21 -8.95 14.14
CA ILE A 24 -16.06 -8.18 13.67
C ILE A 24 -14.86 -8.59 14.49
N PRO A 25 -13.72 -8.96 13.86
CA PRO A 25 -12.52 -9.28 14.60
C PRO A 25 -12.10 -8.09 15.45
N LEU A 26 -11.87 -8.35 16.73
CA LEU A 26 -11.58 -7.35 17.76
C LEU A 26 -10.43 -6.41 17.35
N ARG A 27 -9.43 -6.97 16.66
CA ARG A 27 -8.29 -6.23 16.12
C ARG A 27 -8.71 -5.11 15.14
N SER A 28 -9.65 -5.39 14.25
CA SER A 28 -10.12 -4.41 13.26
C SER A 28 -10.89 -3.27 13.94
N LEU A 29 -11.77 -3.63 14.87
CA LEU A 29 -12.54 -2.66 15.65
C LEU A 29 -11.63 -1.69 16.41
N TYR A 30 -10.63 -2.21 17.13
CA TYR A 30 -9.71 -1.36 17.89
C TYR A 30 -8.78 -0.55 16.99
N ARG A 31 -8.44 -1.03 15.79
CA ARG A 31 -7.63 -0.27 14.83
C ARG A 31 -8.26 1.09 14.55
N ASP A 32 -9.55 1.11 14.21
CA ASP A 32 -10.25 2.33 13.83
C ASP A 32 -10.50 3.24 15.04
N VAL A 33 -10.78 2.66 16.21
CA VAL A 33 -10.94 3.42 17.46
C VAL A 33 -9.62 4.11 17.84
N PHE A 34 -8.51 3.37 17.84
CA PHE A 34 -7.20 3.94 18.16
C PHE A 34 -6.72 4.92 17.11
N ALA A 35 -7.00 4.68 15.82
CA ALA A 35 -6.67 5.63 14.76
C ALA A 35 -7.40 6.97 14.97
N ASN A 36 -8.71 6.93 15.27
CA ASN A 36 -9.50 8.12 15.54
C ASN A 36 -9.04 8.87 16.80
N ASP A 37 -8.69 8.15 17.87
CA ASP A 37 -8.15 8.74 19.08
C ASP A 37 -6.78 9.40 18.81
N PHE A 38 -5.91 8.71 18.09
CA PHE A 38 -4.58 9.21 17.75
C PHE A 38 -4.63 10.40 16.78
N LEU A 39 -5.60 10.47 15.87
CA LEU A 39 -5.82 11.66 15.03
C LEU A 39 -6.14 12.90 15.87
N LYS A 40 -6.92 12.74 16.94
CA LYS A 40 -7.35 13.84 17.82
C LYS A 40 -6.27 14.22 18.85
N HIS A 41 -5.61 13.23 19.44
CA HIS A 41 -4.76 13.42 20.61
C HIS A 41 -3.27 13.10 20.37
N GLY A 42 -2.94 12.43 19.28
CA GLY A 42 -1.61 11.87 18.99
C GLY A 42 -0.50 12.92 19.01
N ARG A 43 -0.73 14.12 18.44
CA ARG A 43 0.28 15.20 18.48
C ARG A 43 0.67 15.59 19.92
N LYS A 44 -0.31 15.67 20.81
CA LYS A 44 -0.07 16.01 22.22
C LYS A 44 0.64 14.85 22.92
N VAL A 45 0.21 13.62 22.68
CA VAL A 45 0.82 12.40 23.25
C VAL A 45 2.28 12.27 22.81
N VAL A 46 2.58 12.43 21.52
CA VAL A 46 3.94 12.37 20.97
C VAL A 46 4.84 13.43 21.61
N ARG A 47 4.33 14.67 21.78
CA ARG A 47 5.10 15.75 22.42
C ARG A 47 5.41 15.44 23.88
N ILE A 48 4.43 14.93 24.63
CA ILE A 48 4.61 14.53 26.03
C ILE A 48 5.59 13.36 26.12
N LEU A 49 5.42 12.33 25.28
CA LEU A 49 6.25 11.14 25.28
C LEU A 49 7.72 11.47 24.96
N ARG A 50 7.97 12.35 23.99
CA ARG A 50 9.33 12.81 23.67
C ARG A 50 10.00 13.53 24.86
N LYS A 51 9.22 14.24 25.68
CA LYS A 51 9.74 15.00 26.83
C LYS A 51 9.91 14.12 28.08
N GLU A 52 8.93 13.27 28.37
CA GLU A 52 8.88 12.50 29.61
C GLU A 52 9.57 11.14 29.49
N LYS A 53 9.48 10.48 28.33
CA LYS A 53 9.99 9.13 28.09
C LYS A 53 10.58 8.99 26.68
N PRO A 54 11.70 9.66 26.38
CA PRO A 54 12.29 9.68 25.05
C PRO A 54 12.67 8.28 24.53
N GLU A 55 13.09 7.37 25.40
CA GLU A 55 13.42 5.98 25.03
C GLU A 55 12.20 5.23 24.47
N GLN A 56 11.04 5.39 25.09
CA GLN A 56 9.79 4.77 24.62
C GLN A 56 9.35 5.39 23.29
N TYR A 57 9.53 6.70 23.13
CA TYR A 57 9.27 7.36 21.85
C TYR A 57 10.14 6.79 20.73
N LEU A 58 11.46 6.66 20.94
CA LEU A 58 12.37 6.08 19.95
C LEU A 58 12.01 4.62 19.61
N ARG A 59 11.61 3.82 20.60
CA ARG A 59 11.17 2.43 20.35
C ARG A 59 9.93 2.36 19.47
N ILE A 60 8.95 3.24 19.69
CA ILE A 60 7.74 3.31 18.86
C ILE A 60 8.11 3.75 17.44
N ILE A 61 8.94 4.79 17.30
CA ILE A 61 9.38 5.25 15.98
C ILE A 61 10.12 4.14 15.23
N ALA A 62 11.04 3.43 15.87
CA ALA A 62 11.72 2.30 15.26
C ALA A 62 10.72 1.24 14.76
N GLN A 63 9.75 0.85 15.58
CA GLN A 63 8.74 -0.15 15.19
C GLN A 63 7.79 0.30 14.07
N ILE A 64 7.57 1.61 13.91
CA ILE A 64 6.74 2.15 12.83
C ILE A 64 7.56 2.16 11.53
N LEU A 65 8.80 2.66 11.57
CA LEU A 65 9.68 2.74 10.39
C LEU A 65 9.95 1.35 9.80
N LEU A 66 10.30 0.37 10.65
CA LEU A 66 10.54 -1.02 10.23
C LEU A 66 9.33 -1.65 9.50
N LYS A 67 8.10 -1.23 9.80
CA LYS A 67 6.88 -1.76 9.16
C LYS A 67 6.50 -1.03 7.88
N GLU A 68 6.98 0.19 7.70
CA GLU A 68 6.74 0.97 6.47
C GLU A 68 7.60 0.42 5.32
N ASP A 69 8.84 0.04 5.62
CA ASP A 69 9.75 -0.63 4.68
C ASP A 69 9.21 -2.01 4.23
N GLU A 70 8.51 -2.74 5.11
CA GLU A 70 7.83 -4.00 4.75
C GLU A 70 6.62 -3.78 3.82
N TYR A 71 5.94 -2.63 3.91
CA TYR A 71 4.73 -2.36 3.13
C TYR A 71 5.05 -1.79 1.73
N GLU A 72 6.13 -1.01 1.59
CA GLU A 72 6.60 -0.56 0.27
C GLU A 72 7.36 -1.67 -0.50
N GLY A 73 7.80 -2.73 0.18
CA GLY A 73 8.38 -3.93 -0.45
C GLY A 73 7.35 -4.88 -1.08
N ASP A 74 6.07 -4.72 -0.78
CA ASP A 74 4.98 -5.54 -1.33
C ASP A 74 4.44 -4.99 -2.66
N THR A 75 5.24 -4.19 -3.38
CA THR A 75 5.22 -4.21 -4.84
C THR A 75 5.84 -5.51 -5.36
N SER A 76 5.38 -6.65 -4.88
CA SER A 76 5.45 -7.92 -5.59
C SER A 76 4.46 -7.89 -6.75
N ASN A 77 4.63 -6.91 -7.66
CA ASN A 77 4.22 -7.04 -9.05
C ASN A 77 5.27 -7.83 -9.86
N GLY A 78 6.23 -8.43 -9.17
CA GLY A 78 7.19 -9.41 -9.67
C GLY A 78 7.24 -10.58 -8.70
N ASP A 79 6.08 -11.17 -8.42
CA ASP A 79 6.04 -12.53 -7.89
C ASP A 79 6.94 -13.38 -8.79
N GLN A 80 7.83 -14.16 -8.18
CA GLN A 80 8.97 -14.77 -8.85
C GLN A 80 8.48 -15.62 -10.04
N LEU A 81 8.57 -15.08 -11.25
CA LEU A 81 8.34 -15.83 -12.46
C LEU A 81 9.31 -17.02 -12.43
N THR A 82 8.77 -18.21 -12.53
CA THR A 82 9.57 -19.41 -12.72
C THR A 82 10.30 -19.31 -14.06
N ASP A 83 11.43 -20.01 -14.21
CA ASP A 83 12.24 -19.93 -15.44
C ASP A 83 11.40 -20.33 -16.68
N GLU A 84 10.52 -21.32 -16.53
CA GLU A 84 9.51 -21.68 -17.54
C GLU A 84 8.56 -20.53 -17.91
N GLU A 85 7.99 -19.82 -16.93
CA GLU A 85 7.07 -18.71 -17.19
C GLU A 85 7.79 -17.53 -17.86
N LEU A 86 9.04 -17.31 -17.49
CA LEU A 86 9.89 -16.30 -18.10
C LEU A 86 10.20 -16.65 -19.57
N CYS A 87 10.49 -17.93 -19.87
CA CYS A 87 10.66 -18.42 -21.24
C CYS A 87 9.39 -18.27 -22.09
N GLU A 88 8.21 -18.53 -21.52
CA GLU A 88 6.92 -18.38 -22.21
C GLU A 88 6.63 -16.91 -22.57
N ILE A 89 6.94 -15.99 -21.65
CA ILE A 89 6.81 -14.55 -21.90
C ILE A 89 7.77 -14.10 -23.01
N ILE A 90 9.03 -14.54 -22.97
CA ILE A 90 10.03 -14.21 -24.00
C ILE A 90 9.56 -14.70 -25.37
N ARG A 91 9.12 -15.96 -25.48
CA ARG A 91 8.65 -16.53 -26.75
C ARG A 91 7.44 -15.77 -27.31
N SER A 92 6.49 -15.42 -26.44
CA SER A 92 5.32 -14.63 -26.84
C SER A 92 5.69 -13.26 -27.40
N LEU A 93 6.67 -12.59 -26.78
CA LEU A 93 7.18 -11.30 -27.26
C LEU A 93 7.95 -11.42 -28.58
N GLU A 94 8.74 -12.48 -28.77
CA GLU A 94 9.44 -12.74 -30.02
C GLU A 94 8.47 -12.95 -31.20
N GLU A 95 7.40 -13.70 -30.97
CA GLU A 95 6.34 -13.92 -31.97
C GLU A 95 5.63 -12.61 -32.36
N GLU A 96 5.31 -11.75 -31.38
CA GLU A 96 4.69 -10.45 -31.63
C GLU A 96 5.62 -9.52 -32.44
N LEU A 97 6.90 -9.46 -32.06
CA LEU A 97 7.89 -8.68 -32.80
C LEU A 97 8.06 -9.18 -34.24
N GLN A 98 8.04 -10.50 -34.43
CA GLN A 98 8.16 -11.10 -35.76
C GLN A 98 6.90 -10.85 -36.61
N PHE A 99 5.72 -10.86 -36.00
CA PHE A 99 4.48 -10.47 -36.66
C PHE A 99 4.53 -9.01 -37.13
N ILE A 100 4.97 -8.09 -36.26
CA ILE A 100 5.12 -6.66 -36.59
C ILE A 100 6.15 -6.46 -37.71
N ALA A 101 7.28 -7.17 -37.66
CA ALA A 101 8.31 -7.10 -38.69
C ALA A 101 7.81 -7.60 -40.06
N ASN A 102 7.06 -8.70 -40.07
CA ASN A 102 6.46 -9.25 -41.30
C ASN A 102 5.34 -8.37 -41.85
N SER A 103 4.55 -7.74 -40.98
CA SER A 103 3.54 -6.75 -41.35
C SER A 103 4.16 -5.53 -42.04
N LYS A 104 5.30 -5.02 -41.53
CA LYS A 104 6.05 -3.94 -42.19
C LYS A 104 6.56 -4.33 -43.58
N ARG A 105 7.02 -5.58 -43.76
CA ARG A 105 7.48 -6.07 -45.07
C ARG A 105 6.35 -6.17 -46.10
N LYS A 106 5.16 -6.67 -45.69
CA LYS A 106 3.99 -6.74 -46.57
C LYS A 106 3.48 -5.36 -47.02
N ASN A 107 3.54 -4.35 -46.15
CA ASN A 107 3.16 -2.98 -46.51
C ASN A 107 4.18 -2.29 -47.43
N ALA A 108 5.46 -2.68 -47.37
CA ALA A 108 6.47 -2.19 -48.30
C ALA A 108 6.29 -2.79 -49.71
N ASP A 109 5.99 -4.09 -49.80
CA ASP A 109 5.76 -4.76 -51.09
C ASP A 109 4.45 -4.33 -51.77
N SER A 110 3.37 -4.05 -51.02
CA SER A 110 2.12 -3.54 -51.65
C SER A 110 2.26 -2.11 -52.20
N SER A 111 3.20 -1.30 -51.67
CA SER A 111 3.49 0.05 -52.18
C SER A 111 4.36 0.08 -53.44
N ALA A 112 5.03 -1.03 -53.76
CA ALA A 112 5.84 -1.17 -54.97
C ALA A 112 5.00 -1.60 -56.19
N VAL A 113 3.93 -2.37 -55.97
CA VAL A 113 3.09 -2.92 -57.06
C VAL A 113 2.21 -1.85 -57.72
N GLU A 114 1.78 -0.80 -57.01
CA GLU A 114 1.02 0.31 -57.62
C GLU A 114 1.86 1.24 -58.53
N LYS A 115 3.20 1.22 -58.43
CA LYS A 115 4.06 2.09 -59.25
C LYS A 115 4.45 1.48 -60.60
N THR A 116 4.21 0.19 -60.81
CA THR A 116 4.62 -0.53 -62.03
C THR A 116 3.53 -0.69 -63.09
N SER A 117 2.30 -0.21 -62.86
CA SER A 117 1.19 -0.32 -63.83
C SER A 117 0.84 0.99 -64.56
N LEU A 118 1.75 1.97 -64.56
CA LEU A 118 1.58 3.26 -65.22
C LEU A 118 2.79 3.59 -66.08
N PHE A 119 3.06 2.74 -67.08
CA PHE A 119 3.80 3.07 -68.29
C PHE A 119 3.33 2.19 -69.45
#